data_AF-A0A8S2T5C9-F1
#
_entry.id   AF-A0A8S2T5C9-F1
#
_cell.length_a   1.000
_cell.length_b   1.000
_cell.length_c   1.000
_cell.angle_alpha   90.00
_cell.angle_beta   90.00
_cell.angle_gamma   90.00
#
_symmetry.space_group_name_H-M   'P 1'
#
loop_
_entity.id
_entity.type
_entity.pdbx_description
1 polymer ?
#
loop_
_entity_poly.entity_id
_entity_poly.type
_entity_poly.pdbx_seq_one_letter_code
_entity_poly.pdbx_strand_id
1 'polypeptide(L)'
;MPLNPKVQIKSNGIHGHSWFASADINVNESVWWNDASHTELFLTRKEIDALPNDKRLKFLSLCYQVSDDLYSGYDPALEPIESD
;
A
#
# COMPACT_ATOMS: atom_id res chain seq x y z
N MET A 1 -0.05 -4.30 14.57
CA MET A 1 -0.77 -4.76 13.37
C MET A 1 -1.66 -5.94 13.75
N PRO A 2 -2.96 -5.75 14.03
CA PRO A 2 -3.86 -6.86 14.29
C PRO A 2 -4.14 -7.63 12.99
N LEU A 3 -3.55 -8.82 12.87
CA LEU A 3 -3.90 -9.82 11.86
C LEU A 3 -5.01 -10.73 12.42
N ASN A 4 -6.00 -11.07 11.59
CA ASN A 4 -7.09 -11.95 12.01
C ASN A 4 -6.53 -13.33 12.49
N PRO A 5 -7.00 -13.87 13.64
CA PRO A 5 -6.49 -15.14 14.19
C PRO A 5 -6.73 -16.35 13.27
N LYS A 6 -7.63 -16.25 12.29
CA LYS A 6 -7.89 -17.26 11.25
C LYS A 6 -6.94 -17.14 10.06
N VAL A 7 -5.91 -16.31 10.14
CA VAL A 7 -4.88 -16.17 9.11
C VAL A 7 -3.57 -16.76 9.59
N GLN A 8 -2.95 -17.60 8.77
CA GLN A 8 -1.63 -18.16 8.98
C GLN A 8 -0.67 -17.68 7.88
N ILE A 9 0.58 -17.40 8.26
CA ILE A 9 1.64 -17.04 7.32
C ILE A 9 2.41 -18.31 6.96
N LYS A 10 2.58 -18.59 5.67
CA LYS A 10 3.38 -19.72 5.18
C LYS A 10 4.48 -19.23 4.22
N SER A 11 5.63 -19.91 4.25
CA SER A 11 6.85 -19.57 3.52
C SER A 11 6.93 -20.15 2.09
N ASN A 12 5.84 -20.70 1.57
CA ASN A 12 5.74 -21.26 0.21
C ASN A 12 4.84 -20.42 -0.70
N GLY A 13 4.75 -19.12 -0.44
CA GLY A 13 3.97 -18.16 -1.20
C GLY A 13 4.62 -17.68 -2.49
N ILE A 14 3.88 -16.91 -3.29
CA ILE A 14 4.35 -16.36 -4.59
C ILE A 14 5.60 -15.47 -4.43
N HIS A 15 5.81 -14.88 -3.25
CA HIS A 15 6.96 -14.01 -2.93
C HIS A 15 7.59 -14.36 -1.56
N GLY A 16 7.79 -15.66 -1.29
CA GLY A 16 8.34 -16.13 -0.03
C GLY A 16 7.23 -16.34 1.00
N HIS A 17 6.69 -15.28 1.60
CA HIS A 17 5.62 -15.41 2.58
C HIS A 17 4.25 -15.07 1.98
N SER A 18 3.23 -15.85 2.32
CA SER A 18 1.84 -15.57 1.94
C SER A 18 0.89 -15.88 3.09
N TRP A 19 -0.23 -15.18 3.10
CA TRP A 19 -1.29 -15.33 4.09
C TRP A 19 -2.32 -16.32 3.58
N PHE A 20 -2.69 -17.27 4.43
CA PHE A 20 -3.69 -18.29 4.12
C PHE A 20 -4.75 -18.28 5.22
N ALA A 21 -6.01 -18.52 4.85
CA ALA A 21 -7.03 -18.84 5.83
C ALA A 21 -6.70 -20.19 6.50
N SER A 22 -6.82 -20.26 7.82
CA SER A 22 -6.77 -21.50 8.61
C SER A 22 -8.17 -21.98 9.02
N ALA A 23 -9.19 -21.14 8.87
CA ALA A 23 -10.60 -21.42 9.09
C ALA A 23 -11.48 -20.46 8.26
N ASP A 24 -12.79 -20.71 8.22
CA ASP A 24 -13.74 -19.87 7.48
C ASP A 24 -13.78 -18.44 8.02
N ILE A 25 -13.59 -17.48 7.12
CA ILE A 25 -13.69 -16.04 7.38
C ILE A 25 -15.04 -15.58 6.83
N ASN A 26 -15.90 -15.03 7.69
CA ASN A 26 -17.24 -14.61 7.29
C ASN A 26 -17.20 -13.32 6.46
N VAL A 27 -18.29 -13.07 5.72
CA VAL A 27 -18.49 -11.79 5.04
C VAL A 27 -18.43 -10.65 6.07
N ASN A 28 -17.71 -9.58 5.74
CA ASN A 28 -17.43 -8.42 6.62
C ASN A 28 -16.51 -8.69 7.83
N GLU A 29 -15.95 -9.90 7.96
CA GLU A 29 -14.93 -10.17 8.96
C GLU A 29 -13.59 -9.53 8.52
N SER A 30 -13.02 -8.68 9.38
CA SER A 30 -11.73 -8.02 9.07
C SER A 30 -10.60 -9.04 9.04
N VAL A 31 -9.87 -9.10 7.93
CA VAL A 31 -8.69 -9.99 7.75
C VAL A 31 -7.44 -9.36 8.35
N TRP A 32 -7.27 -8.06 8.15
CA TRP A 32 -6.15 -7.27 8.63
C TRP A 32 -6.55 -5.81 8.65
N TRP A 33 -6.05 -5.07 9.62
CA TRP A 33 -6.18 -3.63 9.70
C TRP A 33 -4.91 -3.02 10.26
N ASN A 34 -4.55 -1.83 9.80
CA ASN A 34 -3.44 -1.05 10.32
C ASN A 34 -3.93 0.36 10.64
N ASP A 35 -3.82 0.75 11.90
CA ASP A 35 -4.07 2.11 12.37
C ASP A 35 -2.93 3.08 12.01
N ALA A 36 -1.83 2.60 11.40
CA ALA A 36 -0.78 3.49 10.93
C ALA A 36 -1.39 4.50 9.96
N SER A 37 -1.13 5.79 10.21
CA SER A 37 -1.46 6.86 9.28
C SER A 37 -0.93 6.47 7.92
N HIS A 38 -1.82 6.21 6.96
CA HIS A 38 -1.44 5.95 5.58
C HIS A 38 -0.52 7.10 5.15
N THR A 39 0.76 6.80 4.94
CA THR A 39 1.73 7.73 4.34
C THR A 39 1.50 7.87 2.84
N GLU A 40 0.40 7.28 2.35
CA GLU A 40 -0.05 7.37 0.97
C GLU A 40 -0.56 8.78 0.68
N LEU A 41 0.10 9.43 -0.26
CA LEU A 41 -0.29 10.70 -0.83
C LEU A 41 -1.20 10.44 -2.03
N PHE A 42 -2.38 11.06 -2.01
CA PHE A 42 -3.31 11.02 -3.13
C PHE A 42 -3.16 12.27 -3.99
N LEU A 43 -2.85 12.09 -5.27
CA LEU A 43 -2.69 13.18 -6.24
C LEU A 43 -3.54 12.93 -7.48
N THR A 44 -4.10 14.01 -8.02
CA THR A 44 -4.72 14.04 -9.35
C THR A 44 -3.68 14.07 -10.45
N ARG A 45 -4.06 13.79 -11.71
CA ARG A 45 -3.11 13.87 -12.81
C ARG A 45 -2.52 15.28 -12.95
N LYS A 46 -3.37 16.30 -12.77
CA LYS A 46 -2.96 17.71 -12.83
C LYS A 46 -1.93 18.06 -11.76
N GLU A 47 -2.08 17.53 -10.55
CA GLU A 47 -1.13 17.76 -9.45
C GLU A 47 0.19 17.04 -9.71
N ILE A 48 0.16 15.81 -10.23
CA ILE A 48 1.36 15.06 -10.64
C ILE A 48 2.14 15.82 -11.72
N ASP A 49 1.43 16.34 -12.72
CA ASP A 49 2.06 17.07 -13.83
C ASP A 49 2.68 18.41 -13.37
N ALA A 50 2.20 18.97 -12.27
CA ALA A 50 2.74 20.18 -11.63
C ALA A 50 3.96 19.93 -10.73
N LEU A 51 4.29 18.67 -10.41
CA LEU A 51 5.48 18.34 -9.63
C LEU A 51 6.78 18.64 -10.39
N PRO A 52 7.87 19.01 -9.68
CA PRO A 52 9.22 18.99 -10.24
C PRO A 52 9.53 17.63 -10.89
N ASN A 53 10.31 17.63 -11.98
CA ASN A 53 10.46 16.45 -12.83
C ASN A 53 11.00 15.21 -12.08
N ASP A 54 11.96 15.40 -11.18
CA ASP A 54 12.52 14.36 -10.31
C ASP A 54 11.47 13.77 -9.35
N LYS A 55 10.69 14.63 -8.68
CA LYS A 55 9.61 14.20 -7.77
C LYS A 55 8.47 13.52 -8.50
N ARG A 56 8.12 14.02 -9.69
CA ARG A 56 7.11 13.43 -10.57
C ARG A 56 7.50 12.01 -10.97
N LEU A 57 8.75 11.80 -11.40
CA LEU A 57 9.25 10.48 -11.78
C LEU A 57 9.25 9.52 -10.58
N LYS A 58 9.70 9.98 -9.41
CA LYS A 58 9.70 9.20 -8.18
C LYS A 58 8.27 8.78 -7.79
N PHE A 59 7.31 9.71 -7.81
CA PHE A 59 5.91 9.40 -7.53
C PHE A 59 5.34 8.39 -8.54
N LEU A 60 5.51 8.65 -9.84
CA LEU A 60 5.01 7.79 -10.91
C LEU A 60 5.60 6.37 -10.90
N SER A 61 6.83 6.20 -10.38
CA SER A 61 7.45 4.85 -10.26
C SER A 61 6.84 3.97 -9.18
N LEU A 62 6.15 4.56 -8.19
CA LEU A 62 5.66 3.87 -7.00
C LEU A 62 4.15 4.02 -6.78
N CYS A 63 3.48 4.89 -7.54
CA CYS A 63 2.04 5.09 -7.41
C CYS A 63 1.23 4.03 -8.18
N TYR A 64 -0.04 3.89 -7.81
CA TYR A 64 -1.05 3.15 -8.55
C TYR A 64 -2.30 4.02 -8.73
N GLN A 65 -3.02 3.81 -9.82
CA GLN A 65 -4.26 4.54 -10.12
C GLN A 65 -5.43 3.93 -9.33
N VAL A 66 -6.19 4.76 -8.62
CA VAL A 66 -7.36 4.35 -7.82
C VAL A 66 -8.70 4.77 -8.44
N SER A 67 -8.70 5.79 -9.31
CA SER A 67 -9.83 6.17 -10.16
C SER A 67 -9.32 6.90 -11.42
N ASP A 68 -10.22 7.27 -12.33
CA ASP A 68 -9.87 7.88 -13.64
C ASP A 68 -8.88 9.06 -13.55
N ASP A 69 -8.93 9.84 -12.47
CA ASP A 69 -8.04 10.99 -12.24
C ASP A 69 -7.41 11.01 -10.84
N LEU A 70 -7.30 9.87 -10.15
CA LEU A 70 -6.71 9.83 -8.81
C LEU A 70 -5.70 8.71 -8.69
N TYR A 71 -4.55 9.04 -8.12
CA TYR A 71 -3.42 8.14 -7.92
C TYR A 71 -3.03 8.13 -6.45
N SER A 72 -2.81 6.94 -5.90
CA SER A 72 -2.23 6.76 -4.57
C SER A 72 -0.76 6.37 -4.72
N GLY A 73 0.13 7.04 -4.00
CA GLY A 73 1.55 6.74 -4.02
C GLY A 73 2.26 7.24 -2.78
N TYR A 74 3.56 6.96 -2.69
CA TYR A 74 4.38 7.48 -1.62
C TYR A 74 4.69 8.98 -1.84
N ASP A 75 4.68 9.79 -0.78
CA ASP A 75 5.06 11.20 -0.88
C ASP A 75 6.51 11.33 -1.39
N PRO A 76 6.75 11.91 -2.58
CA PRO A 76 8.08 11.97 -3.16
C PRO A 76 9.02 12.88 -2.37
N ALA A 77 8.50 13.75 -1.49
CA ALA A 77 9.25 14.65 -0.63
C ALA A 77 9.74 13.98 0.67
N LEU A 78 9.21 12.82 1.04
CA LEU A 78 9.70 12.05 2.18
C LEU A 78 10.88 11.15 1.73
N GLU A 79 11.89 11.06 2.58
CA GLU A 79 12.95 10.04 2.46
C GLU A 79 12.35 8.67 2.83
N PRO A 80 12.68 7.58 2.12
CA PRO A 80 12.23 6.26 2.52
C PRO A 80 12.61 6.02 3.97
N ILE A 81 11.67 5.52 4.77
CA ILE A 81 11.96 5.13 6.14
C ILE A 81 12.99 4.00 6.06
N GLU A 82 14.21 4.25 6.55
CA GLU A 82 15.20 3.19 6.70
C GLU A 82 14.60 2.11 7.59
N SER A 83 14.46 0.90 7.05
CA SER A 83 14.02 -0.26 7.81
C SER A 83 15.20 -0.77 8.64
N ASP A 84 15.16 -0.56 9.96
CA ASP A 84 16.02 -1.22 10.95
C ASP A 84 15.86 -2.75 10.94
#